data_AF-A0A0L7QL96-F1
#
_entry.id   AF-A0A0L7QL96-F1
#
_cell.length_a   1.000
_cell.length_b   1.000
_cell.length_c   1.000
_cell.angle_alpha   90.00
_cell.angle_beta   90.00
_cell.angle_gamma   90.00
#
_symmetry.space_group_name_H-M   'P 1'
#
loop_
_entity.id
_entity.type
_entity.pdbx_description
1 polymer ?
#
loop_
_entity_poly.entity_id
_entity_poly.type
_entity_poly.pdbx_seq_one_letter_code
_entity_poly.pdbx_strand_id
1 'polypeptide(L)'
;MAAEALEINVHRNVELRKPIHERLTLLKSIHVHKKHRVQYETRTYYRYLDFFHLTGSTADTYLEYIERNLPEGVAMKVTMVELETLPATIQQAVHSQ
;
A
#
# COMPACT_ATOMS: atom_id res chain seq x y z
N MET A 1 14.75 9.45 7.45
CA MET A 1 13.76 9.20 6.34
C MET A 1 13.02 10.51 6.03
N ALA A 2 12.35 10.69 4.88
CA ALA A 2 11.61 11.94 4.60
C ALA A 2 10.59 12.30 5.71
N ALA A 3 9.94 11.29 6.30
CA ALA A 3 9.03 11.46 7.44
C ALA A 3 9.70 12.09 8.67
N GLU A 4 10.97 11.77 8.93
CA GLU A 4 11.73 12.30 10.08
C GLU A 4 12.05 13.79 9.91
N ALA A 5 12.31 14.24 8.68
CA ALA A 5 12.55 15.63 8.37
C ALA A 5 11.29 16.51 8.53
N LEU A 6 10.11 15.90 8.40
CA LEU A 6 8.80 16.55 8.62
C LEU A 6 8.22 16.25 10.01
N GLU A 7 9.00 15.62 10.89
CA GLU A 7 8.60 15.24 12.26
C GLU A 7 7.31 14.38 12.30
N ILE A 8 7.11 13.56 11.26
CA ILE A 8 5.97 12.64 11.17
C ILE A 8 6.25 11.38 11.97
N ASN A 9 5.30 11.01 12.83
CA ASN A 9 5.36 9.80 13.63
C ASN A 9 5.10 8.54 12.78
N VAL A 10 6.16 7.78 12.49
CA VAL A 10 6.08 6.49 11.83
C VAL A 10 5.80 5.41 12.87
N HIS A 11 4.60 4.84 12.86
CA HIS A 11 4.21 3.82 13.84
C HIS A 11 4.69 2.43 13.47
N ARG A 12 4.45 2.04 12.21
CA ARG A 12 4.80 0.70 11.73
C ARG A 12 5.60 0.82 10.45
N ASN A 13 6.70 0.09 10.39
CA ASN A 13 7.47 -0.14 9.18
C ASN A 13 7.78 -1.64 9.10
N VAL A 14 6.95 -2.37 8.36
CA VAL A 14 7.00 -3.84 8.35
C VAL A 14 7.00 -4.33 6.91
N GLU A 15 7.86 -5.31 6.65
CA GLU A 15 7.87 -6.07 5.41
C GLU A 15 7.22 -7.44 5.60
N LEU A 16 6.63 -7.99 4.54
CA LEU A 16 6.22 -9.39 4.56
C LEU A 16 7.46 -10.27 4.60
N ARG A 17 7.49 -11.24 5.53
CA ARG A 17 8.60 -12.18 5.68
C ARG A 17 8.94 -12.94 4.40
N LYS A 18 7.95 -13.20 3.55
CA LYS A 18 8.13 -13.85 2.25
C LYS A 18 7.32 -13.11 1.18
N PRO A 19 7.86 -12.96 -0.04
CA PRO A 19 7.11 -12.40 -1.14
C PRO A 19 5.99 -13.33 -1.59
N ILE A 20 4.99 -12.75 -2.24
CA ILE A 20 3.94 -13.52 -2.92
C ILE A 20 4.53 -14.08 -4.21
N HIS A 21 4.43 -15.39 -4.39
CA HIS A 21 4.93 -16.09 -5.58
C HIS A 21 3.78 -16.45 -6.51
N GLU A 22 3.82 -15.94 -7.73
CA GLU A 22 2.91 -16.34 -8.80
C GLU A 22 3.69 -17.16 -9.82
N ARG A 23 3.27 -18.42 -10.04
CA ARG A 23 3.97 -19.35 -10.92
C ARG A 23 3.09 -19.78 -12.07
N LEU A 24 3.60 -19.62 -13.29
CA LEU A 24 2.92 -20.02 -14.51
C LEU A 24 3.77 -21.05 -15.25
N THR A 25 3.17 -22.20 -15.60
CA THR A 25 3.88 -23.25 -16.33
C THR A 25 3.31 -23.42 -17.73
N LEU A 26 4.08 -23.04 -18.74
CA LEU A 26 3.70 -23.09 -20.15
C LEU A 26 4.39 -24.25 -20.88
N LEU A 27 3.83 -24.62 -22.03
CA LEU A 27 4.50 -25.55 -22.94
C LEU A 27 5.70 -24.82 -23.57
N LYS A 28 6.85 -25.51 -23.63
CA LYS A 28 8.03 -24.97 -24.32
C LYS A 28 7.86 -25.02 -25.84
N SER A 29 7.20 -26.06 -26.33
CA SER A 29 6.94 -26.27 -27.75
C SER A 29 5.58 -25.69 -28.15
N ILE A 30 5.51 -25.23 -29.41
CA ILE A 30 4.28 -24.78 -30.07
C ILE A 30 3.29 -25.95 -30.22
N HIS A 31 3.75 -27.20 -30.41
CA HIS A 31 2.89 -28.36 -30.62
C HIS A 31 3.39 -29.65 -29.93
N VAL A 32 2.43 -30.45 -29.42
CA VAL A 32 2.48 -31.86 -28.95
C VAL A 32 3.48 -32.26 -27.84
N HIS A 33 4.55 -31.50 -27.59
CA HIS A 33 5.57 -31.88 -26.60
C HIS A 33 5.19 -31.51 -25.14
N LYS A 34 4.15 -32.16 -24.60
CA LYS A 34 3.60 -31.90 -23.25
C LYS A 34 4.60 -32.08 -22.09
N LYS A 35 5.58 -32.98 -22.25
CA LYS A 35 6.62 -33.23 -21.22
C LYS A 35 7.61 -32.07 -21.07
N HIS A 36 7.79 -31.25 -22.11
CA HIS A 36 8.72 -30.14 -22.10
C HIS A 36 7.99 -28.84 -21.73
N ARG A 37 8.16 -28.40 -20.49
CA ARG A 37 7.50 -27.21 -19.94
C ARG A 37 8.52 -26.19 -19.45
N VAL A 38 8.13 -24.92 -19.49
CA VAL A 38 8.89 -23.81 -18.90
C VAL A 38 8.07 -23.24 -17.75
N GLN A 39 8.73 -22.97 -16.62
CA GLN A 39 8.12 -22.34 -15.46
C GLN A 39 8.57 -20.89 -15.39
N TYR A 40 7.61 -19.98 -15.32
CA TYR A 40 7.81 -18.57 -15.02
C TYR A 40 7.38 -18.30 -13.59
N GLU A 41 8.05 -17.36 -12.94
CA GLU A 41 7.73 -16.92 -11.59
C GLU A 41 7.78 -15.39 -11.52
N THR A 42 6.73 -14.79 -10.98
CA THR A 42 6.70 -13.39 -10.56
C THR A 42 6.73 -13.37 -9.03
N ARG A 43 7.59 -12.52 -8.45
CA ARG A 43 7.69 -12.35 -7.00
C ARG A 43 7.33 -10.93 -6.62
N THR A 44 6.29 -10.77 -5.82
CA THR A 44 5.82 -9.47 -5.35
C THR A 44 6.20 -9.29 -3.88
N TYR A 45 7.05 -8.29 -3.61
CA TYR A 45 7.44 -7.90 -2.27
C TYR A 45 6.55 -6.76 -1.79
N TYR A 46 6.15 -6.81 -0.51
CA TYR A 46 5.33 -5.76 0.10
C TYR A 46 6.03 -5.17 1.30
N ARG A 47 5.92 -3.85 1.42
CA ARG A 47 6.33 -3.08 2.59
C ARG A 47 5.19 -2.17 3.00
N TYR A 48 4.89 -2.17 4.29
CA TYR A 48 3.83 -1.40 4.92
C TYR A 48 4.43 -0.32 5.79
N LEU A 49 3.95 0.90 5.60
CA LEU A 49 4.32 2.08 6.37
C LEU A 49 3.02 2.64 6.94
N ASP A 50 2.85 2.57 8.26
CA ASP A 50 1.70 3.14 8.95
C ASP A 50 2.13 4.43 9.65
N PHE A 51 1.44 5.52 9.34
CA PHE A 51 1.62 6.84 9.95
C PHE A 51 0.41 7.18 10.82
N PHE A 52 0.64 7.84 11.96
CA PHE A 52 -0.44 8.30 12.83
C PHE A 52 -0.39 9.81 13.07
N HIS A 53 -1.54 10.38 13.38
CA HIS A 53 -1.70 11.81 13.71
C HIS A 53 -1.25 12.74 12.58
N LEU A 54 -1.74 12.49 11.37
CA LEU A 54 -1.52 13.37 10.23
C LEU A 54 -2.69 14.33 10.04
N THR A 55 -2.37 15.56 9.64
CA THR A 55 -3.35 16.49 9.09
C THR A 55 -3.40 16.34 7.57
N GLY A 56 -4.48 16.82 6.93
CA GLY A 56 -4.64 16.71 5.48
C GLY A 56 -3.48 17.34 4.69
N SER A 57 -3.10 18.58 5.04
CA SER A 57 -2.01 19.29 4.35
C SER A 57 -0.65 18.63 4.51
N THR A 58 -0.35 18.08 5.70
CA THR A 58 0.90 17.34 5.94
C THR A 58 0.93 16.03 5.17
N ALA A 59 -0.20 15.31 5.10
CA ALA A 59 -0.31 14.08 4.32
C ALA A 59 -0.10 14.35 2.82
N ASP A 60 -0.73 15.40 2.29
CA ASP A 60 -0.60 15.78 0.88
C ASP A 60 0.83 16.16 0.51
N THR A 61 1.49 16.98 1.34
CA THR A 61 2.88 17.39 1.12
C THR A 61 3.83 16.19 1.16
N TYR A 62 3.60 15.27 2.10
CA TYR A 62 4.41 14.07 2.22
C TYR A 62 4.22 13.13 1.03
N LEU A 63 2.97 12.90 0.60
CA LEU A 63 2.67 12.05 -0.54
C LEU A 63 3.17 12.64 -1.84
N GLU A 64 3.06 13.95 -2.04
CA GLU A 64 3.63 14.62 -3.22
C GLU A 64 5.12 14.30 -3.36
N TYR A 65 5.88 14.39 -2.26
CA TYR A 65 7.30 14.05 -2.29
C TYR A 65 7.54 12.57 -2.59
N ILE A 66 6.81 11.66 -1.94
CA ILE A 66 7.01 10.22 -2.11
C ILE A 66 6.62 9.76 -3.52
N GLU A 67 5.47 10.20 -4.03
CA GLU A 67 4.95 9.81 -5.35
C GLU A 67 5.87 10.26 -6.48
N ARG A 68 6.43 11.48 -6.39
CA ARG A 68 7.39 12.00 -7.37
C ARG A 68 8.70 11.22 -7.39
N ASN A 69 9.07 10.59 -6.28
CA ASN A 69 10.31 9.84 -6.12
C ASN A 69 10.09 8.32 -6.14
N LEU A 70 8.92 7.84 -6.58
CA LEU A 70 8.64 6.41 -6.67
C LEU A 70 9.43 5.79 -7.84
N PRO A 71 10.27 4.77 -7.59
CA PRO A 71 11.10 4.15 -8.63
C PRO A 71 10.29 3.28 -9.58
N GLU A 72 10.82 3.02 -10.78
CA GLU A 72 10.13 2.15 -11.74
C GLU A 72 10.00 0.70 -11.23
N GLY A 73 8.89 0.06 -11.60
CA GLY A 73 8.61 -1.32 -11.15
C GLY A 73 8.14 -1.42 -9.69
N VAL A 74 7.93 -0.30 -9.00
CA VAL A 74 7.28 -0.26 -7.68
C VAL A 74 5.92 0.43 -7.81
N ALA A 75 4.89 -0.19 -7.23
CA ALA A 75 3.57 0.40 -7.12
C ALA A 75 3.31 0.78 -5.65
N MET A 76 2.64 1.92 -5.45
CA MET A 76 2.21 2.37 -4.13
C MET A 76 0.69 2.33 -4.03
N LYS A 77 0.17 1.83 -2.91
CA LYS A 77 -1.23 1.92 -2.53
C LYS A 77 -1.34 2.73 -1.25
N VAL A 78 -2.00 3.89 -1.33
CA VAL A 78 -2.27 4.75 -0.18
C VAL A 78 -3.66 4.41 0.36
N THR A 79 -3.82 4.35 1.68
CA THR A 79 -5.12 4.19 2.34
C THR A 79 -5.21 5.25 3.41
N MET A 80 -6.14 6.19 3.23
CA MET A 80 -6.37 7.29 4.17
C MET A 80 -7.56 6.94 5.06
N VAL A 81 -7.44 7.26 6.34
CA VAL A 81 -8.50 7.11 7.33
C VAL A 81 -8.76 8.49 7.91
N GLU A 82 -9.90 9.08 7.56
CA GLU A 82 -10.29 10.41 8.01
C GLU A 82 -10.93 10.34 9.40
N LEU A 83 -10.62 11.33 10.24
CA LEU A 83 -11.24 11.48 11.55
C LEU A 83 -12.40 12.46 11.43
N GLU A 84 -13.63 11.93 11.48
CA GLU A 84 -14.84 12.73 11.44
C GLU A 84 -15.55 12.76 12.80
N THR A 85 -16.23 13.88 13.09
CA THR A 85 -17.18 13.94 14.19
C THR A 85 -18.46 13.19 13.85
N LEU A 86 -19.23 12.81 14.88
CA LEU A 86 -20.55 12.21 14.66
C LEU A 86 -21.41 13.10 13.75
N PRO A 87 -22.19 12.52 12.83
CA PRO A 87 -23.02 13.29 11.92
C PRO A 87 -24.11 14.06 12.70
N ALA A 88 -24.50 15.22 12.18
CA ALA A 88 -25.40 16.17 12.85
C ALA A 88 -26.74 15.52 13.27
N THR A 89 -27.27 14.60 12.47
CA THR A 89 -28.51 13.87 12.76
C THR A 89 -28.43 13.07 14.05
N ILE A 90 -27.29 12.43 14.31
CA ILE A 90 -27.08 11.62 15.52
C ILE A 90 -26.92 12.56 16.73
N GLN A 91 -26.21 13.68 16.58
CA GLN A 91 -26.03 14.66 17.66
C GLN A 91 -27.36 15.26 18.12
N GLN A 92 -28.26 15.58 17.18
CA GLN A 92 -29.60 16.11 17.49
C GLN A 92 -30.46 15.08 18.24
N ALA A 93 -30.41 13.81 17.85
CA ALA A 93 -31.14 12.75 18.53
C ALA A 93 -30.69 12.57 19.99
N VAL A 94 -29.39 12.68 20.26
CA VAL A 94 -28.82 12.60 21.62
C VAL A 94 -29.24 13.78 22.49
N HIS A 95 -29.38 14.99 21.92
CA HIS A 95 -29.82 16.18 22.67
C HIS A 95 -31.32 16.25 22.93
N SER A 96 -32.13 15.41 22.27
CA SER A 96 -33.58 15.36 22.44
C SER A 96 -34.07 14.44 23.57
N GLN A 97 -33.16 13.89 24.38
CA GLN A 97 -33.44 13.08 25.58
C GLN A 97 -33.12 13.87 26.85
#